data_AF-A0A2V5V790-F1
#
_entry.id   AF-A0A2V5V790-F1
#
_cell.length_a   1.000
_cell.length_b   1.000
_cell.length_c   1.000
_cell.angle_alpha   90.00
_cell.angle_beta   90.00
_cell.angle_gamma   90.00
#
_symmetry.space_group_name_H-M   'P 1'
#
loop_
_entity.id
_entity.type
_entity.pdbx_description
1 polymer ?
#
loop_
_entity_poly.entity_id
_entity_poly.type
_entity_poly.pdbx_seq_one_letter_code
_entity_poly.pdbx_strand_id
1 'polypeptide(L)'
;MKTTTVVLGTWLCAFTVATAQPPIGSRAPSVELGEFGAAHLDKILAPLDQQVGLPRNEIAQLRESFTDRWSKAPANEKPAYQAAVVVCRAISQSMDEREKAISSVQSSSSVHGSVDLGAHRKDRPTWTEQRREEGEERNRKDEAAQKDRFLNAQLKANWQQRAIQLRQNIDRLYARERELERQAQQLQAPGAAPPGNETITLSKPAQVKVKYGTATIPAGTTLTVVSRDANGIVVDYAGEKVTLPP
;
A
#
# COMPACT_ATOMS: atom_id res chain seq x y z
N MET A 1 48.79 39.49 -7.50
CA MET A 1 47.46 40.10 -7.29
C MET A 1 46.54 39.02 -6.73
N LYS A 2 46.07 39.16 -5.49
CA LYS A 2 45.25 38.15 -4.80
C LYS A 2 43.78 38.60 -4.82
N THR A 3 42.95 37.88 -5.55
CA THR A 3 41.51 38.15 -5.67
C THR A 3 40.81 37.55 -4.45
N THR A 4 40.23 38.40 -3.62
CA THR A 4 39.46 38.01 -2.43
C THR A 4 37.99 37.90 -2.84
N THR A 5 37.48 36.68 -2.90
CA THR A 5 36.07 36.40 -3.18
C THR A 5 35.29 36.43 -1.87
N VAL A 6 34.40 37.43 -1.72
CA VAL A 6 33.48 37.56 -0.59
C VAL A 6 32.23 36.72 -0.88
N VAL A 7 32.05 35.61 -0.16
CA VAL A 7 30.83 34.81 -0.20
C VAL A 7 29.83 35.42 0.79
N LEU A 8 28.82 36.10 0.27
CA LEU A 8 27.65 36.54 1.03
C LEU A 8 26.81 35.31 1.40
N GLY A 9 26.90 34.92 2.68
CA GLY A 9 26.10 33.84 3.25
C GLY A 9 24.65 34.26 3.45
N THR A 10 23.78 33.85 2.55
CA THR A 10 22.32 33.97 2.69
C THR A 10 21.85 32.96 3.75
N TRP A 11 21.64 33.43 4.97
CA TRP A 11 20.97 32.67 6.02
C TRP A 11 19.48 32.54 5.69
N LEU A 12 19.12 31.44 5.01
CA LEU A 12 17.74 30.99 4.90
C LEU A 12 17.33 30.41 6.26
N CYS A 13 16.60 31.18 7.06
CA CYS A 13 15.85 30.66 8.19
C CYS A 13 14.79 29.68 7.67
N ALA A 14 15.11 28.39 7.66
CA ALA A 14 14.14 27.34 7.43
C ALA A 14 13.17 27.31 8.63
N PHE A 15 12.03 28.00 8.48
CA PHE A 15 10.87 27.79 9.35
C PHE A 15 10.38 26.36 9.14
N THR A 16 10.84 25.46 10.00
CA THR A 16 10.22 24.15 10.19
C THR A 16 8.91 24.41 10.91
N VAL A 17 7.83 24.54 10.15
CA VAL A 17 6.47 24.45 10.70
C VAL A 17 6.35 23.04 11.25
N ALA A 18 6.45 22.89 12.57
CA ALA A 18 6.12 21.65 13.26
C ALA A 18 4.64 21.39 13.01
N THR A 19 4.34 20.62 11.97
CA THR A 19 3.01 20.10 11.73
C THR A 19 2.72 19.14 12.88
N ALA A 20 1.96 19.62 13.87
CA ALA A 20 1.43 18.77 14.91
C ALA A 20 0.72 17.60 14.22
N GLN A 21 1.32 16.39 14.30
CA GLN A 21 0.69 15.20 13.77
C GLN A 21 -0.67 15.07 14.46
N PRO A 22 -1.78 15.04 13.71
CA PRO A 22 -3.09 14.84 14.30
C PRO A 22 -3.09 13.53 15.09
N PRO A 23 -3.91 13.42 16.13
CA PRO A 23 -3.95 12.24 16.99
C PRO A 23 -4.09 10.97 16.13
N ILE A 24 -3.23 9.98 16.42
CA ILE A 24 -3.23 8.67 15.78
C ILE A 24 -4.67 8.11 15.86
N GLY A 25 -5.32 7.95 14.71
CA GLY A 25 -6.67 7.40 14.63
C GLY A 25 -7.74 8.26 13.96
N SER A 26 -7.50 9.54 13.67
CA SER A 26 -8.44 10.38 12.91
C SER A 26 -8.16 10.40 11.40
N ARG A 27 -7.11 9.71 10.94
CA ARG A 27 -6.72 9.67 9.53
C ARG A 27 -7.29 8.44 8.83
N ALA A 28 -7.57 8.65 7.54
CA ALA A 28 -7.84 7.62 6.55
C ALA A 28 -6.76 6.51 6.56
N PRO A 29 -7.13 5.22 6.58
CA PRO A 29 -6.17 4.12 6.54
C PRO A 29 -5.25 4.18 5.31
N SER A 30 -5.77 4.63 4.16
CA SER A 30 -4.97 4.77 2.95
C SER A 30 -3.86 5.82 3.08
N VAL A 31 -4.07 6.90 3.83
CA VAL A 31 -3.06 7.95 4.04
C VAL A 31 -1.90 7.39 4.85
N GLU A 32 -2.19 6.70 5.95
CA GLU A 32 -1.16 6.11 6.81
C GLU A 32 -0.38 4.99 6.10
N LEU A 33 -1.09 4.14 5.35
CA LEU A 33 -0.46 3.11 4.51
C LEU A 33 0.40 3.72 3.39
N GLY A 34 -0.07 4.81 2.78
CA GLY A 34 0.65 5.53 1.74
C GLY A 34 1.94 6.17 2.27
N GLU A 35 1.88 6.83 3.43
CA GLU A 35 3.04 7.39 4.12
C GLU A 35 4.07 6.29 4.47
N PHE A 36 3.62 5.17 5.05
CA PHE A 36 4.48 4.03 5.35
C PHE A 36 5.12 3.45 4.08
N GLY A 37 4.30 3.23 3.04
CA GLY A 37 4.74 2.68 1.76
C GLY A 37 5.83 3.54 1.12
N ALA A 38 5.62 4.86 1.08
CA ALA A 38 6.60 5.81 0.53
C ALA A 38 7.92 5.81 1.31
N ALA A 39 7.88 5.66 2.65
CA ALA A 39 9.08 5.71 3.48
C ALA A 39 9.89 4.41 3.52
N HIS A 40 9.23 3.26 3.34
CA HIS A 40 9.79 1.96 3.68
C HIS A 40 9.69 0.87 2.59
N LEU A 41 8.76 0.95 1.65
CA LEU A 41 8.52 -0.18 0.73
C LEU A 41 9.72 -0.46 -0.17
N ASP A 42 10.39 0.58 -0.66
CA ASP A 42 11.59 0.43 -1.49
C ASP A 42 12.75 -0.18 -0.71
N LYS A 43 12.83 0.09 0.61
CA LYS A 43 13.83 -0.49 1.52
C LYS A 43 13.58 -1.97 1.79
N ILE A 44 12.31 -2.35 1.95
CA ILE A 44 11.89 -3.74 2.18
C ILE A 44 12.15 -4.59 0.94
N LEU A 45 11.97 -4.03 -0.25
CA LEU A 45 12.09 -4.75 -1.52
C LEU A 45 13.44 -4.51 -2.23
N ALA A 46 14.38 -3.88 -1.54
CA ALA A 46 15.71 -3.60 -2.06
C ALA A 46 16.50 -4.88 -2.42
N PRO A 47 17.50 -4.78 -3.32
CA PRO A 47 18.43 -5.88 -3.59
C PRO A 47 19.08 -6.42 -2.30
N LEU A 48 19.40 -7.72 -2.29
CA LEU A 48 19.96 -8.40 -1.10
C LEU A 48 21.35 -7.87 -0.69
N ASP A 49 22.06 -7.19 -1.59
CA ASP A 49 23.35 -6.57 -1.32
C ASP A 49 23.26 -5.36 -0.37
N GLN A 50 22.07 -4.78 -0.25
CA GLN A 50 21.84 -3.63 0.61
C GLN A 50 21.40 -4.11 1.99
N GLN A 51 22.24 -3.90 3.00
CA GLN A 51 21.82 -4.11 4.40
C GLN A 51 20.89 -2.96 4.80
N VAL A 52 19.62 -3.28 5.04
CA VAL A 52 18.59 -2.28 5.38
C VAL A 52 17.84 -2.76 6.60
N GLY A 53 17.72 -1.90 7.61
CA GLY A 53 16.89 -2.14 8.79
C GLY A 53 15.43 -2.28 8.38
N LEU A 54 14.78 -3.35 8.84
CA LEU A 54 13.39 -3.66 8.52
C LEU A 54 12.46 -3.04 9.58
N PRO A 55 11.46 -2.24 9.17
CA PRO A 55 10.54 -1.54 10.09
C PRO A 55 9.44 -2.47 10.62
N ARG A 56 9.85 -3.55 11.32
CA ARG A 56 8.94 -4.58 11.84
C ARG A 56 8.02 -4.05 12.93
N ASN A 57 8.54 -3.17 13.78
CA ASN A 57 7.78 -2.60 14.88
C ASN A 57 6.72 -1.62 14.36
N GLU A 58 7.09 -0.77 13.39
CA GLU A 58 6.18 0.21 12.82
C GLU A 58 5.00 -0.46 12.09
N ILE A 59 5.26 -1.51 11.27
CA ILE A 59 4.15 -2.21 10.60
C ILE A 59 3.26 -2.97 11.58
N ALA A 60 3.83 -3.50 12.68
CA ALA A 60 3.07 -4.20 13.71
C ALA A 60 2.14 -3.23 14.45
N GLN A 61 2.65 -2.06 14.83
CA GLN A 61 1.87 -0.98 15.44
C GLN A 61 0.78 -0.47 14.49
N LEU A 62 1.09 -0.28 13.21
CA LEU A 62 0.12 0.16 12.21
C LEU A 62 -1.04 -0.85 12.09
N ARG A 63 -0.71 -2.15 12.01
CA ARG A 63 -1.68 -3.24 11.95
C ARG A 63 -2.57 -3.30 13.19
N GLU A 64 -1.99 -3.15 14.38
CA GLU A 64 -2.72 -3.11 15.64
C GLU A 64 -3.69 -1.92 15.66
N SER A 65 -3.22 -0.72 15.26
CA SER A 65 -4.05 0.48 15.18
C SER A 65 -5.27 0.31 14.23
N PHE A 66 -5.09 -0.39 13.11
CA PHE A 66 -6.19 -0.68 12.19
C PHE A 66 -7.15 -1.73 12.74
N THR A 67 -6.64 -2.72 13.48
CA THR A 67 -7.46 -3.75 14.12
C THR A 67 -8.33 -3.13 15.23
N ASP A 68 -7.77 -2.22 16.01
CA ASP A 68 -8.50 -1.49 17.04
C ASP A 68 -9.58 -0.59 16.44
N ARG A 69 -9.25 0.18 15.39
CA ARG A 69 -10.22 1.02 14.68
C ARG A 69 -11.31 0.18 14.01
N TRP A 70 -10.96 -0.95 13.41
CA TRP A 70 -11.91 -1.88 12.81
C TRP A 70 -12.98 -2.37 13.81
N SER A 71 -12.60 -2.60 15.07
CA SER A 71 -13.55 -3.02 16.11
C SER A 71 -14.57 -1.94 16.49
N LYS A 72 -14.20 -0.65 16.35
CA LYS A 72 -15.00 0.53 16.70
C LYS A 72 -15.70 1.16 15.50
N ALA A 73 -15.28 0.82 14.29
CA ALA A 73 -15.75 1.42 13.05
C ALA A 73 -17.23 1.07 12.75
N PRO A 74 -17.98 1.98 12.12
CA PRO A 74 -19.32 1.69 11.63
C PRO A 74 -19.29 0.61 10.54
N ALA A 75 -20.42 -0.07 10.33
CA ALA A 75 -20.48 -1.26 9.47
C ALA A 75 -20.01 -1.00 8.02
N ASN A 76 -20.22 0.20 7.49
CA ASN A 76 -19.79 0.61 6.15
C ASN A 76 -18.27 0.82 6.03
N GLU A 77 -17.56 1.15 7.11
CA GLU A 77 -16.10 1.35 7.10
C GLU A 77 -15.30 0.08 7.38
N LYS A 78 -15.93 -0.92 8.02
CA LYS A 78 -15.25 -2.19 8.38
C LYS A 78 -14.50 -2.87 7.23
N PRO A 79 -15.03 -2.93 5.99
CA PRO A 79 -14.32 -3.53 4.86
C PRO A 79 -12.99 -2.81 4.53
N ALA A 80 -12.94 -1.48 4.66
CA ALA A 80 -11.74 -0.70 4.38
C ALA A 80 -10.63 -1.01 5.39
N TYR A 81 -10.93 -0.99 6.70
CA TYR A 81 -9.94 -1.35 7.72
C TYR A 81 -9.50 -2.81 7.63
N GLN A 82 -10.42 -3.73 7.30
CA GLN A 82 -10.05 -5.12 7.07
C GLN A 82 -9.05 -5.25 5.91
N ALA A 83 -9.27 -4.52 4.81
CA ALA A 83 -8.35 -4.48 3.68
C ALA A 83 -6.99 -3.88 4.08
N ALA A 84 -6.98 -2.83 4.89
CA ALA A 84 -5.75 -2.22 5.41
C ALA A 84 -4.92 -3.20 6.27
N VAL A 85 -5.57 -4.01 7.12
CA VAL A 85 -4.91 -5.09 7.87
C VAL A 85 -4.30 -6.14 6.94
N VAL A 86 -4.97 -6.47 5.84
CA VAL A 86 -4.45 -7.39 4.82
C VAL A 86 -3.20 -6.82 4.13
N VAL A 87 -3.18 -5.53 3.81
CA VAL A 87 -1.97 -4.85 3.27
C VAL A 87 -0.81 -4.95 4.27
N CYS A 88 -1.05 -4.67 5.55
CA CYS A 88 -0.01 -4.76 6.58
C CYS A 88 0.58 -6.17 6.71
N ARG A 89 -0.26 -7.21 6.60
CA ARG A 89 0.20 -8.61 6.60
C ARG A 89 1.05 -8.93 5.38
N ALA A 90 0.66 -8.48 4.19
CA ALA A 90 1.43 -8.70 2.96
C ALA A 90 2.82 -8.02 3.01
N ILE A 91 2.89 -6.82 3.60
CA ILE A 91 4.16 -6.12 3.84
C ILE A 91 5.02 -6.92 4.83
N SER A 92 4.42 -7.38 5.93
CA SER A 92 5.13 -8.20 6.94
C SER A 92 5.69 -9.49 6.33
N GLN A 93 4.87 -10.20 5.54
CA GLN A 93 5.31 -11.38 4.80
C GLN A 93 6.47 -11.08 3.86
N SER A 94 6.46 -9.92 3.18
CA SER A 94 7.56 -9.53 2.29
C SER A 94 8.89 -9.36 3.03
N MET A 95 8.86 -8.87 4.27
CA MET A 95 10.04 -8.79 5.13
C MET A 95 10.55 -10.19 5.53
N ASP A 96 9.64 -11.11 5.87
CA ASP A 96 10.01 -12.50 6.18
C ASP A 96 10.62 -13.21 4.96
N GLU A 97 10.05 -13.00 3.77
CA GLU A 97 10.61 -13.52 2.52
C GLU A 97 12.00 -12.95 2.22
N ARG A 98 12.25 -11.67 2.52
CA ARG A 98 13.57 -11.06 2.39
C ARG A 98 14.58 -11.71 3.33
N GLU A 99 14.26 -11.84 4.61
CA GLU A 99 15.16 -12.45 5.60
C GLU A 99 15.48 -13.91 5.24
N LYS A 100 14.49 -14.65 4.72
CA LYS A 100 14.71 -16.00 4.19
C LYS A 100 15.68 -15.99 3.00
N ALA A 101 15.54 -15.04 2.09
CA ALA A 101 16.44 -14.89 0.94
C ALA A 101 17.87 -14.53 1.37
N ILE A 102 18.03 -13.63 2.34
CA ILE A 102 19.33 -13.29 2.94
C ILE A 102 19.96 -14.54 3.57
N SER A 103 19.20 -15.28 4.37
CA SER A 103 19.66 -16.51 5.02
C SER A 103 20.09 -17.57 4.01
N SER A 104 19.43 -17.63 2.85
CA SER A 104 19.77 -18.56 1.76
C SER A 104 21.09 -18.19 1.09
N VAL A 105 21.38 -16.88 0.93
CA VAL A 105 22.67 -16.39 0.40
C VAL A 105 23.80 -16.52 1.43
N GLN A 106 23.51 -16.45 2.72
CA GLN A 106 24.50 -16.65 3.77
C GLN A 106 24.81 -18.13 4.00
N SER A 107 23.82 -19.02 3.85
CA SER A 107 24.05 -20.45 4.01
C SER A 107 24.79 -21.05 2.82
N SER A 108 24.56 -20.56 1.60
CA SER A 108 25.30 -21.02 0.40
C SER A 108 26.81 -20.83 0.53
N SER A 109 27.28 -19.74 1.14
CA SER A 109 28.71 -19.50 1.36
C SER A 109 29.32 -20.36 2.48
N SER A 110 28.51 -20.83 3.43
CA SER A 110 29.00 -21.62 4.58
C SER A 110 29.30 -23.10 4.27
N VAL A 111 28.59 -23.70 3.30
CA VAL A 111 28.68 -25.14 3.02
C VAL A 111 30.00 -25.55 2.35
N HIS A 112 30.72 -24.62 1.71
CA HIS A 112 31.88 -24.93 0.85
C HIS A 112 33.23 -24.59 1.50
N GLY A 113 33.23 -23.93 2.68
CA GLY A 113 34.45 -23.60 3.43
C GLY A 113 35.15 -24.78 4.09
N SER A 114 34.50 -25.95 4.16
CA SER A 114 34.98 -27.14 4.86
C SER A 114 35.40 -28.28 3.92
N VAL A 115 35.62 -28.01 2.63
CA VAL A 115 36.21 -29.01 1.72
C VAL A 115 37.72 -29.12 1.99
N ASP A 116 38.06 -29.46 3.23
CA ASP A 116 39.30 -30.11 3.65
C ASP A 116 39.27 -31.59 3.23
N LEU A 117 38.71 -31.86 2.05
CA LEU A 117 38.58 -33.17 1.44
C LEU A 117 39.63 -33.27 0.34
N GLY A 118 40.87 -33.34 0.80
CA GLY A 118 42.04 -33.46 -0.06
C GLY A 118 43.24 -34.02 0.67
N ALA A 119 42.99 -34.96 1.59
CA ALA A 119 43.94 -35.88 2.21
C ALA A 119 45.28 -35.98 1.45
N HIS A 120 46.34 -35.52 2.10
CA HIS A 120 47.73 -35.85 1.79
C HIS A 120 47.84 -37.36 1.51
N ARG A 121 48.04 -37.76 0.25
CA ARG A 121 48.14 -39.17 -0.12
C ARG A 121 49.54 -39.76 0.09
N LYS A 122 50.52 -38.97 0.55
CA LYS A 122 51.88 -39.43 0.89
C LYS A 122 52.48 -38.59 2.01
N ASP A 123 53.15 -39.24 2.96
CA ASP A 123 53.86 -38.58 4.07
C ASP A 123 55.07 -37.73 3.63
N ARG A 124 55.57 -37.92 2.39
CA ARG A 124 56.69 -37.17 1.80
C ARG A 124 56.51 -36.96 0.28
N PRO A 125 55.85 -35.86 -0.15
CA PRO A 125 55.79 -35.51 -1.58
C PRO A 125 57.16 -35.05 -2.10
N THR A 126 57.45 -35.35 -3.36
CA THR A 126 58.55 -34.71 -4.10
C THR A 126 58.20 -33.24 -4.41
N TRP A 127 59.19 -32.37 -4.65
CA TRP A 127 58.94 -30.95 -4.95
C TRP A 127 58.03 -30.72 -6.17
N THR A 128 58.14 -31.56 -7.19
CA THR A 128 57.27 -31.52 -8.38
C THR A 128 55.83 -31.93 -8.06
N GLU A 129 55.65 -32.96 -7.22
CA GLU A 129 54.33 -33.37 -6.72
C GLU A 129 53.71 -32.25 -5.88
N GLN A 130 54.46 -31.63 -4.97
CA GLN A 130 53.98 -30.53 -4.14
C GLN A 130 53.50 -29.35 -5.00
N ARG A 131 54.27 -28.95 -6.02
CA ARG A 131 53.88 -27.85 -6.91
C ARG A 131 52.63 -28.17 -7.73
N ARG A 132 52.46 -29.43 -8.14
CA ARG A 132 51.24 -29.91 -8.81
C ARG A 132 50.05 -29.89 -7.86
N GLU A 133 50.21 -30.38 -6.64
CA GLU A 133 49.17 -30.39 -5.60
C GLU A 133 48.71 -28.97 -5.25
N GLU A 134 49.64 -28.02 -5.07
CA GLU A 134 49.33 -26.60 -4.87
C GLU A 134 48.54 -26.00 -6.05
N GLY A 135 48.90 -26.38 -7.29
CA GLY A 135 48.16 -25.97 -8.49
C GLY A 135 46.74 -26.53 -8.53
N GLU A 136 46.58 -27.82 -8.23
CA GLU A 136 45.27 -28.49 -8.16
C GLU A 136 44.41 -27.93 -7.02
N GLU A 137 45.00 -27.59 -5.88
CA GLU A 137 44.31 -26.93 -4.78
C GLU A 137 43.82 -25.52 -5.17
N ARG A 138 44.67 -24.72 -5.83
CA ARG A 138 44.27 -23.40 -6.36
C ARG A 138 43.15 -23.54 -7.38
N ASN A 139 43.26 -24.45 -8.34
CA ASN A 139 42.20 -24.69 -9.32
C ASN A 139 40.87 -25.11 -8.65
N ARG A 140 40.92 -25.97 -7.63
CA ARG A 140 39.73 -26.35 -6.85
C ARG A 140 39.13 -25.17 -6.08
N LYS A 141 39.96 -24.32 -5.48
CA LYS A 141 39.52 -23.09 -4.80
C LYS A 141 38.87 -22.12 -5.77
N ASP A 142 39.47 -21.92 -6.95
CA ASP A 142 38.93 -21.05 -8.00
C ASP A 142 37.62 -21.60 -8.56
N GLU A 143 37.52 -22.90 -8.82
CA GLU A 143 36.29 -23.55 -9.28
C GLU A 143 35.18 -23.45 -8.23
N ALA A 144 35.50 -23.67 -6.95
CA ALA A 144 34.55 -23.50 -5.85
C ALA A 144 34.08 -22.03 -5.76
N ALA A 145 35.00 -21.06 -5.82
CA ALA A 145 34.66 -19.65 -5.80
C ALA A 145 33.82 -19.23 -7.00
N GLN A 146 34.05 -19.80 -8.19
CA GLN A 146 33.22 -19.55 -9.37
C GLN A 146 31.81 -20.11 -9.19
N LYS A 147 31.68 -21.34 -8.68
CA LYS A 147 30.38 -21.95 -8.37
C LYS A 147 29.61 -21.14 -7.33
N ASP A 148 30.28 -20.68 -6.27
CA ASP A 148 29.66 -19.85 -5.23
C ASP A 148 29.17 -18.51 -5.80
N ARG A 149 29.99 -17.85 -6.63
CA ARG A 149 29.59 -16.61 -7.31
C ARG A 149 28.37 -16.83 -8.20
N PHE A 150 28.34 -17.93 -8.95
CA PHE A 150 27.22 -18.28 -9.82
C PHE A 150 25.93 -18.53 -9.01
N LEU A 151 26.00 -19.36 -7.97
CA LEU A 151 24.84 -19.66 -7.11
C LEU A 151 24.32 -18.41 -6.41
N ASN A 152 25.21 -17.57 -5.88
CA ASN A 152 24.83 -16.31 -5.25
C ASN A 152 24.21 -15.33 -6.24
N ALA A 153 24.73 -15.24 -7.47
CA ALA A 153 24.13 -14.43 -8.52
C ALA A 153 22.71 -14.91 -8.89
N GLN A 154 22.52 -16.23 -8.98
CA GLN A 154 21.21 -16.82 -9.27
C GLN A 154 20.20 -16.53 -8.14
N LEU A 155 20.60 -16.69 -6.87
CA LEU A 155 19.74 -16.37 -5.72
C LEU A 155 19.33 -14.89 -5.70
N LYS A 156 20.26 -13.98 -5.99
CA LYS A 156 19.97 -12.54 -6.08
C LYS A 156 19.01 -12.22 -7.22
N ALA A 157 19.20 -12.82 -8.40
CA ALA A 157 18.30 -12.64 -9.54
C ALA A 157 16.87 -13.16 -9.22
N ASN A 158 16.77 -14.33 -8.58
CA ASN A 158 15.49 -14.87 -8.14
C ASN A 158 14.79 -13.95 -7.14
N TRP A 159 15.54 -13.38 -6.18
CA TRP A 159 15.01 -12.39 -5.25
C TRP A 159 14.48 -11.16 -5.97
N GLN A 160 15.22 -10.61 -6.94
CA GLN A 160 14.77 -9.42 -7.69
C GLN A 160 13.43 -9.67 -8.38
N GLN A 161 13.27 -10.83 -9.04
CA GLN A 161 12.00 -11.21 -9.66
C GLN A 161 10.88 -11.34 -8.61
N ARG A 162 11.18 -11.97 -7.47
CA ARG A 162 10.21 -12.12 -6.39
C ARG A 162 9.80 -10.78 -5.78
N ALA A 163 10.74 -9.86 -5.59
CA ALA A 163 10.49 -8.52 -5.07
C ALA A 163 9.55 -7.73 -5.98
N ILE A 164 9.69 -7.85 -7.31
CA ILE A 164 8.76 -7.25 -8.28
C ILE A 164 7.35 -7.82 -8.12
N GLN A 165 7.22 -9.14 -7.98
CA GLN A 165 5.91 -9.78 -7.75
C GLN A 165 5.26 -9.33 -6.43
N LEU A 166 6.05 -9.25 -5.36
CA LEU A 166 5.59 -8.76 -4.06
C LEU A 166 5.12 -7.31 -4.15
N ARG A 167 5.87 -6.44 -4.85
CA ARG A 167 5.47 -5.05 -5.10
C ARG A 167 4.11 -4.98 -5.79
N GLN A 168 3.94 -5.69 -6.89
CA GLN A 168 2.68 -5.72 -7.64
C GLN A 168 1.51 -6.24 -6.79
N ASN A 169 1.75 -7.24 -5.94
CA ASN A 169 0.73 -7.77 -5.03
C ASN A 169 0.32 -6.72 -3.99
N ILE A 170 1.29 -6.06 -3.35
CA ILE A 170 1.04 -5.00 -2.37
C ILE A 170 0.28 -3.84 -3.02
N ASP A 171 0.70 -3.40 -4.21
CA ASP A 171 0.06 -2.30 -4.94
C ASP A 171 -1.40 -2.64 -5.29
N ARG A 172 -1.70 -3.88 -5.69
CA ARG A 172 -3.08 -4.34 -5.94
C ARG A 172 -3.93 -4.35 -4.67
N LEU A 173 -3.39 -4.83 -3.56
CA LEU A 173 -4.09 -4.86 -2.27
C LEU A 173 -4.36 -3.44 -1.76
N TYR A 174 -3.39 -2.54 -1.90
CA TYR A 174 -3.53 -1.13 -1.55
C TYR A 174 -4.56 -0.41 -2.42
N ALA A 175 -4.56 -0.65 -3.74
CA ALA A 175 -5.57 -0.08 -4.64
C ALA A 175 -7.00 -0.55 -4.27
N ARG A 176 -7.16 -1.81 -3.87
CA ARG A 176 -8.43 -2.36 -3.39
C ARG A 176 -8.88 -1.71 -2.08
N GLU A 177 -7.96 -1.51 -1.14
CA GLU A 177 -8.23 -0.82 0.13
C GLU A 177 -8.74 0.60 -0.13
N ARG A 178 -8.06 1.38 -0.98
CA ARG A 178 -8.47 2.73 -1.40
C ARG A 178 -9.85 2.80 -2.07
N GLU A 179 -10.23 1.78 -2.82
CA GLU A 179 -11.56 1.71 -3.44
C GLU A 179 -12.65 1.47 -2.39
N LEU A 180 -12.41 0.55 -1.45
CA LEU A 180 -13.34 0.29 -0.35
C LEU A 180 -13.51 1.50 0.56
N GLU A 181 -12.43 2.24 0.80
CA GLU A 181 -12.48 3.49 1.55
C GLU A 181 -13.33 4.54 0.82
N ARG A 182 -13.14 4.74 -0.50
CA ARG A 182 -13.96 5.67 -1.28
C ARG A 182 -15.45 5.31 -1.24
N GLN A 183 -15.77 4.02 -1.30
CA GLN A 183 -17.15 3.55 -1.15
C GLN A 183 -17.72 3.87 0.23
N ALA A 184 -16.94 3.68 1.30
CA ALA A 184 -17.36 4.04 2.65
C ALA A 184 -17.60 5.54 2.81
N GLN A 185 -16.74 6.39 2.23
CA GLN A 185 -16.87 7.85 2.25
C GLN A 185 -18.08 8.35 1.46
N GLN A 186 -18.39 7.75 0.31
CA GLN A 186 -19.58 8.09 -0.48
C GLN A 186 -20.87 7.88 0.30
N LEU A 187 -20.92 6.87 1.17
CA LEU A 187 -22.06 6.60 2.05
C LEU A 187 -22.17 7.58 3.24
N GLN A 188 -21.11 8.32 3.55
CA GLN A 188 -21.06 9.28 4.66
C GLN A 188 -21.23 10.75 4.25
N ALA A 189 -21.25 11.04 2.94
CA ALA A 189 -21.41 12.40 2.45
C ALA A 189 -22.68 13.04 3.07
N PRO A 190 -22.56 14.12 3.88
CA PRO A 190 -23.66 14.72 4.65
C PRO A 190 -24.78 15.38 3.80
N GLY A 191 -24.80 15.14 2.49
CA GLY A 191 -25.78 15.67 1.55
C GLY A 191 -26.50 14.60 0.71
N ALA A 192 -26.11 13.32 0.84
CA ALA A 192 -26.97 12.24 0.39
C ALA A 192 -27.98 11.94 1.49
N ALA A 193 -28.90 12.89 1.73
CA ALA A 193 -30.13 12.52 2.40
C ALA A 193 -30.66 11.25 1.69
N PRO A 194 -30.94 10.14 2.39
CA PRO A 194 -31.85 9.15 1.82
C PRO A 194 -33.04 9.95 1.31
N PRO A 195 -33.53 9.81 0.05
CA PRO A 195 -34.45 10.76 -0.58
C PRO A 195 -35.50 11.14 0.45
N GLY A 196 -35.29 12.31 1.04
CA GLY A 196 -35.70 12.53 2.41
C GLY A 196 -37.09 13.06 2.36
N ASN A 197 -38.02 12.30 1.77
CA ASN A 197 -39.39 12.66 1.46
C ASN A 197 -39.53 14.18 1.42
N GLU A 198 -38.78 14.84 0.54
CA GLU A 198 -38.66 16.29 0.60
C GLU A 198 -40.08 16.79 0.34
N THR A 199 -40.78 17.28 1.36
CA THR A 199 -42.18 17.58 1.20
C THR A 199 -42.30 19.01 0.70
N ILE A 200 -42.93 19.19 -0.46
CA ILE A 200 -43.31 20.50 -0.96
C ILE A 200 -44.80 20.72 -0.67
N THR A 201 -45.12 21.87 -0.08
CA THR A 201 -46.53 22.28 0.10
C THR A 201 -46.89 23.23 -1.03
N LEU A 202 -47.90 22.88 -1.83
CA LEU A 202 -48.36 23.72 -2.94
C LEU A 202 -49.03 24.99 -2.42
N SER A 203 -48.53 26.17 -2.78
CA SER A 203 -49.15 27.46 -2.40
C SER A 203 -50.35 27.85 -3.28
N LYS A 204 -50.43 27.27 -4.49
CA LYS A 204 -51.50 27.49 -5.47
C LYS A 204 -51.95 26.15 -6.05
N PRO A 205 -53.21 26.02 -6.50
CA PRO A 205 -53.65 24.82 -7.19
C PRO A 205 -52.84 24.63 -8.49
N ALA A 206 -52.39 23.40 -8.74
CA ALA A 206 -51.55 23.06 -9.89
C ALA A 206 -52.25 21.99 -10.76
N GLN A 207 -52.27 22.19 -12.07
CA GLN A 207 -52.73 21.18 -13.01
C GLN A 207 -51.56 20.29 -13.41
N VAL A 208 -51.76 18.98 -13.28
CA VAL A 208 -50.77 17.98 -13.63
C VAL A 208 -51.34 16.94 -14.58
N LYS A 209 -50.49 16.45 -15.47
CA LYS A 209 -50.84 15.38 -16.40
C LYS A 209 -50.57 14.03 -15.74
N VAL A 210 -51.63 13.29 -15.45
CA VAL A 210 -51.57 11.91 -14.93
C VAL A 210 -51.92 10.94 -16.06
N LYS A 211 -51.73 9.63 -15.83
CA LYS A 211 -51.94 8.61 -16.88
C LYS A 211 -53.35 8.65 -17.51
N TYR A 212 -54.36 9.05 -16.73
CA TYR A 212 -55.78 9.02 -17.11
C TYR A 212 -56.40 10.38 -17.44
N GLY A 213 -55.60 11.45 -17.57
CA GLY A 213 -56.09 12.80 -17.90
C GLY A 213 -55.31 13.92 -17.23
N THR A 214 -55.96 15.05 -17.00
CA THR A 214 -55.42 16.14 -16.19
C THR A 214 -56.07 16.12 -14.81
N ALA A 215 -55.27 16.23 -13.75
CA ALA A 215 -55.73 16.35 -12.38
C ALA A 215 -55.35 17.73 -11.83
N THR A 216 -56.23 18.35 -11.05
CA THR A 216 -55.93 19.60 -10.35
C THR A 216 -55.65 19.30 -8.90
N ILE A 217 -54.42 19.54 -8.45
CA ILE A 217 -54.03 19.38 -7.04
C ILE A 217 -54.35 20.69 -6.32
N PRO A 218 -55.13 20.68 -5.22
CA PRO A 218 -55.48 21.90 -4.49
C PRO A 218 -54.26 22.47 -3.74
N ALA A 219 -54.29 23.78 -3.51
CA ALA A 219 -53.34 24.45 -2.62
C ALA A 219 -53.40 23.87 -1.20
N GLY A 220 -52.27 23.86 -0.49
CA GLY A 220 -52.11 23.27 0.83
C GLY A 220 -51.74 21.78 0.82
N THR A 221 -51.77 21.11 -0.34
CA THR A 221 -51.37 19.71 -0.45
C THR A 221 -49.86 19.57 -0.27
N THR A 222 -49.46 18.67 0.63
CA THR A 222 -48.06 18.32 0.89
C THR A 222 -47.68 17.10 0.04
N LEU A 223 -46.68 17.24 -0.83
CA LEU A 223 -46.26 16.21 -1.79
C LEU A 223 -44.81 15.83 -1.55
N THR A 224 -44.48 14.55 -1.63
CA THR A 224 -43.11 14.05 -1.53
C THR A 224 -42.37 14.21 -2.85
N VAL A 225 -41.32 15.01 -2.85
CA VAL A 225 -40.41 15.22 -3.98
C VAL A 225 -39.53 13.98 -4.15
N VAL A 226 -39.55 13.44 -5.36
CA VAL A 226 -38.78 12.28 -5.79
C VAL A 226 -37.49 12.70 -6.48
N SER A 227 -37.54 13.78 -7.28
CA SER A 227 -36.35 14.37 -7.92
C SER A 227 -36.58 15.81 -8.34
N ARG A 228 -35.50 16.59 -8.50
CA ARG A 228 -35.51 17.93 -9.11
C ARG A 228 -34.59 17.91 -10.32
N ASP A 229 -35.08 18.38 -11.46
CA ASP A 229 -34.29 18.52 -12.69
C ASP A 229 -34.51 19.90 -13.33
N ALA A 230 -33.88 20.14 -14.48
CA ALA A 230 -34.02 21.40 -15.21
C ALA A 230 -35.44 21.59 -15.80
N ASN A 231 -36.28 20.54 -15.84
CA ASN A 231 -37.61 20.56 -16.41
C ASN A 231 -38.71 20.78 -15.35
N GLY A 232 -38.40 20.60 -14.06
CA GLY A 232 -39.30 20.85 -12.95
C GLY A 232 -39.02 20.00 -11.72
N ILE A 233 -40.04 19.90 -10.86
CA ILE A 233 -40.00 19.09 -9.63
C ILE A 233 -40.86 17.85 -9.84
N VAL A 234 -40.27 16.66 -9.76
CA VAL A 234 -41.00 15.39 -9.82
C VAL A 234 -41.46 15.02 -8.41
N VAL A 235 -42.77 14.90 -8.24
CA VAL A 235 -43.41 14.54 -6.97
C VAL A 235 -44.16 13.21 -7.10
N ASP A 236 -44.32 12.49 -5.99
CA ASP A 236 -45.23 11.35 -5.90
C ASP A 236 -46.63 11.84 -5.52
N TYR A 237 -47.60 11.63 -6.42
CA TYR A 237 -49.00 11.96 -6.20
C TYR A 237 -49.87 10.74 -6.52
N ALA A 238 -50.55 10.21 -5.51
CA ALA A 238 -51.38 9.01 -5.61
C ALA A 238 -50.63 7.76 -6.15
N GLY A 239 -49.33 7.64 -5.89
CA GLY A 239 -48.48 6.53 -6.36
C GLY A 239 -47.98 6.70 -7.79
N GLU A 240 -48.26 7.82 -8.45
CA GLU A 240 -47.70 8.19 -9.76
C GLU A 240 -46.64 9.29 -9.60
N LYS A 241 -45.56 9.18 -10.37
CA LYS A 241 -44.53 10.22 -10.48
C LYS A 241 -44.99 11.28 -11.46
N VAL A 242 -45.14 12.51 -10.98
CA VAL A 242 -45.73 13.60 -11.74
C VAL A 242 -44.79 14.80 -11.71
N THR A 243 -44.56 15.44 -12.86
CA THR A 243 -43.72 16.63 -12.96
C THR A 243 -44.57 17.89 -12.77
N LEU A 244 -44.23 18.70 -11.76
CA LEU A 244 -44.79 20.03 -11.57
C LEU A 244 -44.08 21.02 -12.49
N PRO A 245 -44.81 21.89 -13.21
CA PRO A 245 -44.20 22.99 -13.94
C PRO A 245 -43.51 23.96 -12.96
N PRO A 246 -42.43 24.64 -13.38
CA PRO A 246 -41.66 25.56 -12.55
C PRO A 246 -42.47 26.78 -12.07
#